data_AF-A0A1G2W156-F1
#
_entry.id   AF-A0A1G2W156-F1
#
_cell.length_a   1.000
_cell.length_b   1.000
_cell.length_c   1.000
_cell.angle_alpha   90.00
_cell.angle_beta   90.00
_cell.angle_gamma   90.00
#
_symmetry.space_group_name_H-M   'P 1'
#
loop_
_entity.id
_entity.type
_entity.pdbx_description
1 polymer ?
#
loop_
_entity_poly.entity_id
_entity_poly.type
_entity_poly.pdbx_seq_one_letter_code
_entity_poly.pdbx_strand_id
1 'polypeptide(L)'
;MVAGGQAISPEQLLADAASAMRRGDRATALDCVTRAEAVAPFDPHVKMQKAMIHRANGALPAALAALDEALALEPYNFLALLSKGAVIEKLSGERLAAKVYENALKLAPDEANLLPGLKTPVARAREVVEKTHAALEAYLRDSVGPLDEAGGELVRSRLDEAIGVYAGRRKVFNHEPLLLHYPRLPAIPFYPRELFPWLAELEAATPVIVEELQAVMASRMEAFAPYIAFSPEKPVNQWEELNHSRRWSSLFLWKDGHRQAEVCASCPQTSALLDRLPMAHQADFAPTAMFSALDARTRIPPHTGSTNTRLLCHLPLILPGPARFRVGNEVREWRMGEAWVFDDTIEHEAWNDADELRVILIFDIWNPFLEPGERERIGAMMAARNAFYSG
;
A
#
# COMPACT_ATOMS: atom_id res chain seq x y z
N MET A 1 36.14 -62.11 -11.56
CA MET A 1 36.13 -60.72 -12.04
C MET A 1 34.74 -60.42 -12.57
N VAL A 2 33.87 -59.88 -11.72
CA VAL A 2 32.57 -59.32 -12.14
C VAL A 2 32.80 -57.83 -12.25
N ALA A 3 32.78 -57.30 -13.46
CA ALA A 3 32.84 -55.87 -13.70
C ALA A 3 31.57 -55.24 -13.10
N GLY A 4 31.71 -54.59 -11.95
CA GLY A 4 30.66 -53.75 -11.38
C GLY A 4 30.45 -52.55 -12.29
N GLY A 5 29.50 -52.65 -13.22
CA GLY A 5 29.05 -51.49 -13.97
C GLY A 5 28.50 -50.47 -12.99
N GLN A 6 29.12 -49.30 -12.91
CA GLN A 6 28.61 -48.19 -12.11
C GLN A 6 27.19 -47.89 -12.58
N ALA A 7 26.21 -48.05 -11.69
CA ALA A 7 24.84 -47.66 -11.97
C ALA A 7 24.85 -46.16 -12.32
N ILE A 8 24.38 -45.82 -13.52
CA ILE A 8 24.38 -44.43 -13.99
C ILE A 8 23.43 -43.65 -13.09
N SER A 9 23.94 -42.60 -12.44
CA SER A 9 23.15 -41.80 -11.52
C SER A 9 22.14 -40.91 -12.27
N PRO A 10 21.02 -40.52 -11.64
CA PRO A 10 20.07 -39.57 -12.22
C PRO A 10 20.74 -38.26 -12.65
N GLU A 11 21.71 -37.76 -11.88
CA GLU A 11 22.42 -36.52 -12.19
C GLU A 11 23.23 -36.63 -13.48
N GLN A 12 23.88 -37.78 -13.72
CA GLN A 12 24.60 -38.03 -14.96
C GLN A 12 23.65 -38.08 -16.16
N LEU A 13 22.50 -38.75 -16.01
CA LEU A 13 21.48 -38.82 -17.06
C LEU A 13 20.89 -37.43 -17.38
N LEU A 14 20.68 -36.58 -16.37
CA LEU A 14 20.23 -35.20 -16.59
C LEU A 14 21.31 -34.34 -17.25
N ALA A 15 22.59 -34.51 -16.89
CA ALA A 15 23.70 -33.83 -17.55
C ALA A 15 23.81 -34.22 -19.04
N ASP A 16 23.62 -35.50 -19.35
CA ASP A 16 23.58 -36.02 -20.72
C ASP A 16 22.38 -35.46 -21.49
N ALA A 17 21.20 -35.42 -20.87
CA ALA A 17 20.00 -34.81 -21.45
C ALA A 17 20.22 -33.33 -21.79
N ALA A 18 20.81 -32.56 -20.87
CA ALA A 18 21.14 -31.15 -21.10
C ALA A 18 22.18 -30.97 -22.22
N SER A 19 23.15 -31.88 -22.32
CA SER A 19 24.15 -31.91 -23.39
C SER A 19 23.53 -32.18 -24.75
N ALA A 20 22.62 -33.16 -24.83
CA ALA A 20 21.86 -33.48 -26.04
C ALA A 20 20.98 -32.30 -26.48
N MET A 21 20.31 -31.63 -25.53
CA MET A 21 19.54 -30.41 -25.80
C MET A 21 20.38 -29.29 -26.41
N ARG A 22 21.59 -29.04 -25.91
CA ARG A 22 22.51 -28.04 -26.48
C ARG A 22 22.91 -28.35 -27.92
N ARG A 23 22.99 -29.64 -28.29
CA ARG A 23 23.27 -30.09 -29.67
C ARG A 23 22.04 -30.11 -30.58
N GLY A 24 20.85 -29.80 -30.05
CA GLY A 24 19.58 -29.94 -30.77
C GLY A 24 19.08 -31.38 -30.90
N ASP A 25 19.73 -32.34 -30.24
CA ASP A 25 19.36 -33.76 -30.24
C ASP A 25 18.26 -34.02 -29.20
N ARG A 26 17.04 -33.69 -29.61
CA ARG A 26 15.83 -33.78 -28.79
C ARG A 26 15.43 -35.21 -28.44
N ALA A 27 15.77 -36.18 -29.29
CA ALA A 27 15.43 -37.59 -29.09
C ALA A 27 16.29 -38.19 -27.99
N THR A 28 17.61 -37.99 -28.07
CA THR A 28 18.54 -38.44 -27.01
C THR A 28 18.25 -37.74 -25.69
N ALA A 29 17.91 -36.45 -25.71
CA ALA A 29 17.53 -35.73 -24.50
C ALA A 29 16.32 -36.37 -23.80
N LEU A 30 15.30 -36.77 -24.57
CA LEU A 30 14.12 -37.42 -24.04
C LEU A 30 14.43 -38.82 -23.47
N ASP A 31 15.24 -39.62 -24.17
CA ASP A 31 15.67 -40.94 -23.65
C ASP A 31 16.41 -40.79 -22.31
N CYS A 32 17.37 -39.87 -22.25
CA CYS A 32 18.14 -39.62 -21.04
C CYS A 32 17.25 -39.21 -19.86
N VAL A 33 16.30 -38.29 -20.04
CA VAL A 33 15.42 -37.85 -18.95
C VAL A 33 14.39 -38.92 -18.55
N THR A 34 13.90 -39.74 -19.48
CA THR A 34 13.02 -40.87 -19.16
C THR A 34 13.76 -41.94 -18.35
N ARG A 35 15.03 -42.21 -18.67
CA ARG A 35 15.87 -43.09 -17.86
C ARG A 35 16.16 -42.49 -16.48
N ALA A 36 16.39 -41.18 -16.39
CA ALA A 36 16.58 -40.50 -15.09
C ALA A 36 15.33 -40.66 -14.22
N GLU A 37 14.14 -40.50 -14.79
CA GLU A 37 12.85 -40.66 -14.11
C GLU A 37 12.61 -42.10 -13.64
N ALA A 38 13.05 -43.11 -14.41
CA ALA A 38 12.96 -44.50 -13.99
C ALA A 38 13.83 -44.79 -12.75
N VAL A 39 14.96 -44.09 -12.60
CA VAL A 39 15.85 -44.22 -11.43
C VAL A 39 15.37 -43.38 -10.25
N ALA A 40 14.82 -42.18 -10.51
CA ALA A 40 14.37 -41.22 -9.50
C ALA A 40 12.96 -40.67 -9.82
N PRO A 41 11.89 -41.47 -9.63
CA PRO A 41 10.53 -41.12 -10.06
C PRO A 41 9.88 -39.98 -9.25
N PHE A 42 10.40 -39.69 -8.05
CA PHE A 42 9.90 -38.65 -7.15
C PHE A 42 10.86 -37.45 -7.03
N ASP A 43 11.81 -37.31 -7.96
CA ASP A 43 12.72 -36.16 -7.99
C ASP A 43 12.07 -35.00 -8.79
N PRO A 44 11.75 -33.86 -8.14
CA PRO A 44 11.15 -32.71 -8.82
C PRO A 44 12.05 -32.10 -9.88
N HIS A 45 13.38 -32.21 -9.75
CA HIS A 45 14.33 -31.71 -10.75
C HIS A 45 14.25 -32.53 -12.03
N VAL A 46 14.09 -33.86 -11.93
CA VAL A 46 13.88 -34.74 -13.10
C VAL A 46 12.59 -34.36 -13.83
N LYS A 47 11.49 -34.15 -13.09
CA LYS A 47 10.20 -33.72 -13.67
C LYS A 47 10.31 -32.37 -14.38
N MET A 48 11.05 -31.43 -13.79
CA MET A 48 11.34 -30.14 -14.41
C MET A 48 12.10 -30.28 -15.74
N GLN A 49 13.18 -31.06 -15.76
CA GLN A 49 13.95 -31.27 -16.99
C GLN A 49 13.11 -31.94 -18.08
N LYS A 50 12.27 -32.91 -17.72
CA LYS A 50 11.33 -33.57 -18.63
C LYS A 50 10.36 -32.58 -19.25
N ALA A 51 9.79 -31.69 -18.43
CA ALA A 51 8.92 -30.62 -18.91
C ALA A 51 9.62 -29.68 -19.90
N MET A 52 10.86 -29.27 -19.60
CA MET A 52 11.64 -28.38 -20.47
C MET A 52 11.93 -29.03 -21.83
N ILE A 53 12.25 -30.33 -21.85
CA ILE A 53 12.48 -31.10 -23.08
C ILE A 53 11.19 -31.23 -23.90
N HIS A 54 10.08 -31.61 -23.28
CA HIS A 54 8.79 -31.67 -23.97
C HIS A 54 8.37 -30.32 -24.56
N ARG A 55 8.60 -29.23 -23.82
CA ARG A 55 8.32 -27.87 -24.29
C ARG A 55 9.19 -27.50 -25.48
N ALA A 56 10.48 -27.82 -25.44
CA ALA A 56 11.39 -27.58 -26.57
C ALA A 56 11.02 -28.40 -27.82
N ASN A 57 10.41 -29.58 -27.62
CA ASN A 57 9.92 -30.45 -28.70
C ASN A 57 8.57 -30.01 -29.25
N GLY A 58 7.93 -28.98 -28.69
CA GLY A 58 6.58 -28.54 -29.06
C GLY A 58 5.46 -29.41 -28.49
N ALA A 59 5.79 -30.44 -27.69
CA ALA A 59 4.84 -31.30 -27.01
C ALA A 59 4.30 -30.64 -25.73
N LEU A 60 3.57 -29.53 -25.91
CA LEU A 60 3.05 -28.71 -24.82
C LEU A 60 2.16 -29.47 -23.82
N PRO A 61 1.24 -30.38 -24.22
CA PRO A 61 0.47 -31.17 -23.26
C PRO A 61 1.33 -32.07 -22.37
N ALA A 62 2.37 -32.69 -22.93
CA ALA A 62 3.29 -33.52 -22.15
C ALA A 62 4.18 -32.68 -21.22
N ALA A 63 4.56 -31.47 -21.66
CA ALA A 63 5.26 -30.51 -20.82
C ALA A 63 4.41 -30.09 -19.62
N LEU A 64 3.12 -29.82 -19.84
CA LEU A 64 2.18 -29.47 -18.78
C LEU A 64 2.03 -30.61 -17.76
N ALA A 65 1.85 -31.85 -18.22
CA ALA A 65 1.75 -33.02 -17.33
C ALA A 65 3.02 -33.19 -16.47
N ALA A 66 4.22 -33.06 -17.06
CA ALA A 66 5.46 -33.13 -16.31
C ALA A 66 5.62 -31.97 -15.29
N LEU A 67 5.11 -30.77 -15.60
CA LEU A 67 5.08 -29.65 -14.65
C LEU A 67 4.10 -29.89 -13.51
N ASP A 68 2.96 -30.52 -13.79
CA ASP A 68 1.99 -30.90 -12.76
C ASP A 68 2.59 -31.95 -11.81
N GLU A 69 3.34 -32.93 -12.32
CA GLU A 69 4.09 -33.88 -11.51
C GLU A 69 5.17 -33.18 -10.67
N ALA A 70 5.91 -32.22 -11.25
CA ALA A 70 6.90 -31.44 -10.51
C ALA A 70 6.27 -30.63 -9.36
N LEU A 71 5.13 -29.98 -9.62
CA LEU A 71 4.39 -29.17 -8.64
C LEU A 71 3.67 -30.02 -7.59
N ALA A 72 3.33 -31.28 -7.89
CA ALA A 72 2.81 -32.21 -6.91
C ALA A 72 3.87 -32.57 -5.84
N LEU A 73 5.16 -32.57 -6.24
CA LEU A 73 6.29 -32.80 -5.34
C LEU A 73 6.73 -31.51 -4.64
N GLU A 74 6.78 -30.38 -5.37
CA GLU A 74 7.16 -29.06 -4.86
C GLU A 74 6.15 -27.98 -5.26
N PRO A 75 5.06 -27.79 -4.49
CA PRO A 75 3.98 -26.86 -4.85
C PRO A 75 4.42 -25.39 -4.95
N TYR A 76 5.50 -25.02 -4.26
CA TYR A 76 6.04 -23.67 -4.21
C TYR A 76 7.26 -23.48 -5.11
N ASN A 77 7.48 -24.37 -6.08
CA ASN A 77 8.58 -24.21 -7.03
C ASN A 77 8.25 -23.08 -8.03
N PHE A 78 8.88 -21.92 -7.82
CA PHE A 78 8.71 -20.72 -8.64
C PHE A 78 8.92 -20.98 -10.14
N LEU A 79 9.99 -21.71 -10.51
CA LEU A 79 10.31 -21.99 -11.91
C LEU A 79 9.27 -22.92 -12.56
N ALA A 80 8.73 -23.86 -11.80
CA ALA A 80 7.69 -24.78 -12.26
C ALA A 80 6.40 -24.02 -12.55
N LEU A 81 5.96 -23.15 -11.62
CA LEU A 81 4.77 -22.30 -11.80
C LEU A 81 4.93 -21.35 -12.99
N LEU A 82 6.08 -20.68 -13.11
CA LEU A 82 6.36 -19.77 -14.22
C LEU A 82 6.35 -20.51 -15.57
N SER A 83 6.96 -21.70 -15.63
CA SER A 83 6.97 -22.54 -16.82
C SER A 83 5.58 -23.06 -17.18
N LYS A 84 4.78 -23.44 -16.17
CA LYS A 84 3.40 -23.90 -16.34
C LYS A 84 2.51 -22.79 -16.89
N GLY A 85 2.63 -21.59 -16.36
CA GLY A 85 1.95 -20.40 -16.91
C GLY A 85 2.29 -20.21 -18.39
N ALA A 86 3.56 -20.30 -18.77
CA ALA A 86 3.99 -20.14 -20.17
C ALA A 86 3.52 -21.25 -21.11
N VAL A 87 3.35 -22.48 -20.61
CA VAL A 87 2.79 -23.59 -21.39
C VAL A 87 1.28 -23.42 -21.57
N ILE A 88 0.56 -23.06 -20.50
CA ILE A 88 -0.89 -22.78 -20.54
C ILE A 88 -1.19 -21.59 -21.44
N GLU A 89 -0.38 -20.53 -21.39
CA GLU A 89 -0.55 -19.35 -22.25
C GLU A 89 -0.54 -19.75 -23.73
N LYS A 90 0.40 -20.62 -24.14
CA LYS A 90 0.48 -21.12 -25.51
C LYS A 90 -0.65 -22.08 -25.89
N LEU A 91 -1.11 -22.89 -24.95
CA LEU A 91 -2.16 -23.90 -25.19
C LEU A 91 -3.58 -23.33 -25.18
N SER A 92 -3.82 -22.36 -24.30
CA SER A 92 -5.17 -21.99 -23.86
C SER A 92 -5.37 -20.48 -23.69
N GLY A 93 -4.33 -19.68 -23.95
CA GLY A 93 -4.37 -18.23 -23.93
C GLY A 93 -4.10 -17.59 -22.57
N GLU A 94 -3.97 -16.26 -22.60
CA GLU A 94 -3.54 -15.43 -21.47
C GLU A 94 -4.45 -15.55 -20.24
N ARG A 95 -5.78 -15.55 -20.43
CA ARG A 95 -6.74 -15.55 -19.32
C ARG A 95 -6.60 -16.77 -18.40
N LEU A 96 -6.39 -17.95 -18.96
CA LEU A 96 -6.20 -19.18 -18.17
C LEU A 96 -4.79 -19.27 -17.58
N ALA A 97 -3.79 -18.68 -18.23
CA ALA A 97 -2.43 -18.62 -17.73
C ALA A 97 -2.27 -17.68 -16.53
N ALA A 98 -3.03 -16.58 -16.51
CA ALA A 98 -2.94 -15.53 -15.50
C ALA A 98 -3.00 -16.08 -14.07
N LYS A 99 -3.89 -17.04 -13.79
CA LYS A 99 -4.00 -17.60 -12.43
C LYS A 99 -2.75 -18.34 -11.98
N VAL A 100 -2.08 -19.04 -12.90
CA VAL A 100 -0.82 -19.74 -12.60
C VAL A 100 0.32 -18.73 -12.47
N TYR A 101 0.34 -17.70 -13.31
CA TYR A 101 1.31 -16.61 -13.20
C TYR A 101 1.18 -15.83 -11.89
N GLU A 102 -0.03 -15.54 -11.40
CA GLU A 102 -0.25 -14.93 -10.08
C GLU A 102 0.45 -15.73 -8.97
N ASN A 103 0.31 -17.05 -8.99
CA ASN A 103 0.94 -17.92 -7.99
C ASN A 103 2.47 -17.91 -8.13
N ALA A 104 2.99 -17.89 -9.37
CA ALA A 104 4.42 -17.76 -9.61
C ALA A 104 4.96 -16.42 -9.07
N LEU A 105 4.28 -15.31 -9.37
CA LEU A 105 4.73 -13.96 -9.03
C LEU A 105 4.74 -13.70 -7.52
N LYS A 106 3.88 -14.37 -6.74
CA LYS A 106 3.94 -14.34 -5.26
C LYS A 106 5.21 -14.95 -4.68
N LEU A 107 5.87 -15.83 -5.43
CA LEU A 107 7.11 -16.51 -5.04
C LEU A 107 8.33 -15.95 -5.79
N ALA A 108 8.13 -14.96 -6.65
CA ALA A 108 9.20 -14.39 -7.44
C ALA A 108 10.19 -13.66 -6.53
N PRO A 109 11.52 -13.83 -6.74
CA PRO A 109 12.51 -12.97 -6.11
C PRO A 109 12.28 -11.50 -6.47
N ASP A 110 12.75 -10.60 -5.62
CA ASP A 110 12.82 -9.18 -5.93
C ASP A 110 13.59 -8.94 -7.24
N GLU A 111 13.23 -7.89 -7.97
CA GLU A 111 13.82 -7.57 -9.29
C GLU A 111 15.35 -7.46 -9.25
N ALA A 112 15.90 -6.96 -8.13
CA ALA A 112 17.35 -6.87 -7.90
C ALA A 112 18.04 -8.24 -7.80
N ASN A 113 17.30 -9.27 -7.35
CA ASN A 113 17.79 -10.63 -7.13
C ASN A 113 17.38 -11.59 -8.27
N LEU A 114 16.63 -11.10 -9.26
CA LEU A 114 16.13 -11.92 -10.36
C LEU A 114 17.24 -12.22 -11.38
N LEU A 115 17.46 -13.51 -11.65
CA LEU A 115 18.44 -13.97 -12.63
C LEU A 115 18.16 -13.36 -14.02
N PRO A 116 19.18 -12.95 -14.79
CA PRO A 116 19.00 -12.29 -16.09
C PRO A 116 18.08 -13.03 -17.07
N GLY A 117 18.18 -14.37 -17.12
CA GLY A 117 17.35 -15.21 -18.00
C GLY A 117 15.88 -15.30 -17.59
N LEU A 118 15.53 -14.89 -16.36
CA LEU A 118 14.16 -14.92 -15.84
C LEU A 118 13.46 -13.56 -15.93
N LYS A 119 14.20 -12.47 -16.19
CA LYS A 119 13.62 -11.12 -16.30
C LYS A 119 12.53 -11.04 -17.36
N THR A 120 12.80 -11.52 -18.57
CA THR A 120 11.80 -11.50 -19.66
C THR A 120 10.58 -12.41 -19.38
N PRO A 121 10.74 -13.68 -18.96
CA PRO A 121 9.60 -14.51 -18.57
C PRO A 121 8.75 -13.92 -17.43
N VAL A 122 9.38 -13.34 -16.41
CA VAL A 122 8.68 -12.71 -15.28
C VAL A 122 7.97 -11.43 -15.73
N ALA A 123 8.60 -10.60 -16.56
CA ALA A 123 7.96 -9.42 -17.13
C ALA A 123 6.72 -9.81 -17.97
N ARG A 124 6.81 -10.88 -18.78
CA ARG A 124 5.66 -11.43 -19.51
C ARG A 124 4.56 -11.92 -18.58
N ALA A 125 4.92 -12.64 -17.52
CA ALA A 125 3.95 -13.10 -16.51
C ALA A 125 3.22 -11.91 -15.86
N ARG A 126 3.94 -10.85 -15.48
CA ARG A 126 3.36 -9.60 -14.93
C ARG A 126 2.41 -8.97 -15.94
N GLU A 127 2.82 -8.81 -17.20
CA GLU A 127 1.99 -8.25 -18.26
C GLU A 127 0.68 -9.03 -18.47
N VAL A 128 0.75 -10.37 -18.53
CA VAL A 128 -0.43 -11.23 -18.71
C VAL A 128 -1.39 -11.12 -17.53
N VAL A 129 -0.87 -11.08 -16.30
CA VAL A 129 -1.67 -10.90 -15.08
C VAL A 129 -2.34 -9.52 -15.08
N GLU A 130 -1.59 -8.44 -15.29
CA GLU A 130 -2.13 -7.07 -15.33
C GLU A 130 -3.20 -6.89 -16.41
N LYS A 131 -2.95 -7.42 -17.62
CA LYS A 131 -3.92 -7.36 -18.73
C LYS A 131 -5.19 -8.14 -18.40
N THR A 132 -5.07 -9.30 -17.76
CA THR A 132 -6.23 -10.12 -17.38
C THR A 132 -7.02 -9.46 -16.26
N HIS A 133 -6.33 -8.90 -15.25
CA HIS A 133 -6.93 -8.14 -14.16
C HIS A 133 -7.69 -6.92 -14.66
N ALA A 134 -7.08 -6.13 -15.56
CA ALA A 134 -7.74 -4.97 -16.17
C ALA A 134 -8.97 -5.36 -17.00
N ALA A 135 -8.87 -6.44 -17.78
CA ALA A 135 -10.00 -6.94 -18.56
C ALA A 135 -11.15 -7.45 -17.65
N LEU A 136 -10.82 -8.09 -16.53
CA LEU A 136 -11.80 -8.55 -15.55
C LEU A 136 -12.46 -7.36 -14.85
N GLU A 137 -11.69 -6.35 -14.42
CA GLU A 137 -12.22 -5.13 -13.81
C GLU A 137 -13.23 -4.45 -14.75
N ALA A 138 -12.86 -4.26 -16.03
CA ALA A 138 -13.73 -3.67 -17.03
C ALA A 138 -15.01 -4.50 -17.25
N TYR A 139 -14.88 -5.83 -17.36
CA TYR A 139 -16.02 -6.74 -17.52
C TYR A 139 -16.98 -6.69 -16.32
N LEU A 140 -16.44 -6.67 -15.10
CA LEU A 140 -17.26 -6.59 -13.88
C LEU A 140 -18.00 -5.25 -13.81
N ARG A 141 -17.33 -4.13 -14.12
CA ARG A 141 -17.95 -2.80 -14.17
C ARG A 141 -19.11 -2.75 -15.16
N ASP A 142 -18.90 -3.26 -16.37
CA ASP A 142 -19.94 -3.35 -17.40
C ASP A 142 -21.12 -4.24 -16.95
N SER A 143 -20.81 -5.37 -16.31
CA SER A 143 -21.81 -6.35 -15.87
C SER A 143 -22.70 -5.89 -14.72
N VAL A 144 -22.19 -5.04 -13.81
CA VAL A 144 -22.98 -4.52 -12.67
C VAL A 144 -23.73 -3.23 -13.00
N GLY A 145 -23.45 -2.62 -14.15
CA GLY A 145 -24.07 -1.38 -14.60
C GLY A 145 -23.49 -0.10 -13.94
N PRO A 146 -24.11 1.06 -14.21
CA PRO A 146 -23.65 2.35 -13.72
C PRO A 146 -23.61 2.43 -12.18
N LEU A 147 -22.46 2.80 -11.62
CA LEU A 147 -22.27 2.89 -10.17
C LEU A 147 -23.00 4.09 -9.53
N ASP A 148 -23.34 5.12 -10.30
CA ASP A 148 -24.06 6.31 -9.85
C ASP A 148 -25.45 5.99 -9.30
N GLU A 149 -26.08 4.92 -9.79
CA GLU A 149 -27.38 4.42 -9.34
C GLU A 149 -27.32 3.70 -7.98
N ALA A 150 -26.13 3.36 -7.45
CA ALA A 150 -25.96 2.56 -6.23
C ALA A 150 -26.17 3.31 -4.90
N GLY A 151 -26.53 4.61 -4.93
CA GLY A 151 -26.80 5.42 -3.74
C GLY A 151 -25.75 6.49 -3.47
N GLY A 152 -25.48 6.79 -2.18
CA GLY A 152 -24.57 7.86 -1.75
C GLY A 152 -23.08 7.59 -2.05
N GLU A 153 -22.24 8.62 -1.93
CA GLU A 153 -20.80 8.58 -2.28
C GLU A 153 -20.08 7.36 -1.70
N LEU A 154 -20.27 7.07 -0.42
CA LEU A 154 -19.63 5.94 0.27
C LEU A 154 -20.08 4.56 -0.26
N VAL A 155 -21.32 4.41 -0.72
CA VAL A 155 -21.76 3.13 -1.30
C VAL A 155 -21.06 2.93 -2.65
N ARG A 156 -21.02 3.99 -3.46
CA ARG A 156 -20.39 3.99 -4.77
C ARG A 156 -18.89 3.73 -4.69
N SER A 157 -18.18 4.40 -3.77
CA SER A 157 -16.74 4.20 -3.59
C SER A 157 -16.41 2.78 -3.12
N ARG A 158 -17.19 2.22 -2.17
CA ARG A 158 -17.00 0.84 -1.71
C ARG A 158 -17.22 -0.18 -2.82
N LEU A 159 -18.24 -0.02 -3.66
CA LEU A 159 -18.49 -0.93 -4.76
C LEU A 159 -17.42 -0.81 -5.86
N ASP A 160 -17.02 0.41 -6.19
CA ASP A 160 -15.92 0.69 -7.12
C ASP A 160 -14.61 0.00 -6.66
N GLU A 161 -14.27 0.16 -5.39
CA GLU A 161 -13.11 -0.46 -4.79
C GLU A 161 -13.23 -1.98 -4.71
N ALA A 162 -14.40 -2.52 -4.35
CA ALA A 162 -14.65 -3.95 -4.30
C ALA A 162 -14.46 -4.62 -5.68
N ILE A 163 -14.90 -3.97 -6.76
CA ILE A 163 -14.66 -4.47 -8.13
C ILE A 163 -13.16 -4.50 -8.44
N GLY A 164 -12.44 -3.43 -8.13
CA GLY A 164 -10.99 -3.37 -8.31
C GLY A 164 -10.23 -4.42 -7.50
N VAL A 165 -10.63 -4.65 -6.24
CA VAL A 165 -10.06 -5.69 -5.36
C VAL A 165 -10.36 -7.08 -5.90
N TYR A 166 -11.61 -7.34 -6.29
CA TYR A 166 -12.04 -8.64 -6.82
C TYR A 166 -11.33 -8.97 -8.14
N ALA A 167 -11.03 -7.95 -8.95
CA ALA A 167 -10.26 -8.07 -10.16
C ALA A 167 -8.73 -8.17 -9.95
N GLY A 168 -8.22 -8.00 -8.72
CA GLY A 168 -6.79 -8.02 -8.41
C GLY A 168 -6.04 -6.72 -8.69
N ARG A 169 -6.75 -5.64 -9.04
CA ARG A 169 -6.19 -4.32 -9.41
C ARG A 169 -6.00 -3.37 -8.23
N ARG A 170 -6.66 -3.63 -7.11
CA ARG A 170 -6.57 -2.85 -5.87
C ARG A 170 -6.31 -3.78 -4.69
N LYS A 171 -5.63 -3.29 -3.65
CA LYS A 171 -5.49 -4.01 -2.37
C LYS A 171 -6.49 -3.47 -1.36
N VAL A 172 -6.95 -4.28 -0.41
CA VAL A 172 -7.71 -3.76 0.73
C VAL A 172 -6.74 -3.09 1.69
N PHE A 173 -7.04 -1.86 2.09
CA PHE A 173 -6.35 -1.19 3.18
C PHE A 173 -7.17 -1.31 4.46
N ASN A 174 -6.50 -1.66 5.57
CA ASN A 174 -7.10 -1.75 6.89
C ASN A 174 -6.52 -0.65 7.79
N HIS A 175 -7.09 -0.47 8.99
CA HIS A 175 -6.46 0.31 10.03
C HIS A 175 -5.13 -0.33 10.44
N GLU A 176 -4.05 0.45 10.40
CA GLU A 176 -2.72 0.07 10.87
C GLU A 176 -2.21 1.11 11.90
N PRO A 177 -2.93 1.31 13.02
CA PRO A 177 -2.57 2.32 14.01
C PRO A 177 -1.29 1.98 14.75
N LEU A 178 -0.46 2.98 15.02
CA LEU A 178 0.81 2.84 15.73
C LEU A 178 0.66 2.66 17.24
N LEU A 179 -0.50 3.00 17.81
CA LEU A 179 -0.73 3.00 19.26
C LEU A 179 -1.97 2.21 19.69
N LEU A 180 -3.16 2.66 19.27
CA LEU A 180 -4.43 2.07 19.71
C LEU A 180 -5.30 1.72 18.50
N HIS A 181 -5.67 0.45 18.40
CA HIS A 181 -6.73 0.00 17.51
C HIS A 181 -8.01 -0.21 18.33
N TYR A 182 -9.01 0.64 18.13
CA TYR A 182 -10.34 0.46 18.69
C TYR A 182 -11.19 -0.40 17.74
N PRO A 183 -11.60 -1.62 18.16
CA PRO A 183 -12.21 -2.58 17.24
C PRO A 183 -13.58 -2.14 16.70
N ARG A 184 -13.92 -2.64 15.51
CA ARG A 184 -15.25 -2.51 14.86
C ARG A 184 -15.64 -1.09 14.44
N LEU A 185 -14.71 -0.14 14.46
CA LEU A 185 -14.86 1.07 13.68
C LEU A 185 -14.66 0.76 12.18
N PRO A 186 -15.39 1.43 11.27
CA PRO A 186 -15.23 1.20 9.85
C PRO A 186 -13.95 1.87 9.33
N ALA A 187 -13.17 1.15 8.54
CA ALA A 187 -12.03 1.70 7.82
C ALA A 187 -12.51 2.48 6.59
N ILE A 188 -12.73 3.78 6.74
CA ILE A 188 -13.18 4.67 5.67
C ILE A 188 -12.03 5.63 5.34
N PRO A 189 -11.45 5.59 4.12
CA PRO A 189 -10.34 6.46 3.74
C PRO A 189 -10.70 7.93 3.90
N PHE A 190 -11.70 8.41 3.17
CA PHE A 190 -12.26 9.75 3.31
C PHE A 190 -13.71 9.67 3.78
N TYR A 191 -14.01 10.28 4.92
CA TYR A 191 -15.34 10.21 5.48
C TYR A 191 -16.32 11.13 4.72
N PRO A 192 -17.59 10.71 4.53
CA PRO A 192 -18.62 11.56 3.93
C PRO A 192 -18.81 12.87 4.69
N ARG A 193 -18.91 13.97 3.95
CA ARG A 193 -18.99 15.33 4.52
C ARG A 193 -20.25 15.54 5.36
N GLU A 194 -21.32 14.80 5.08
CA GLU A 194 -22.60 14.88 5.79
C GLU A 194 -22.47 14.49 7.28
N LEU A 195 -21.43 13.75 7.65
CA LEU A 195 -21.12 13.43 9.04
C LEU A 195 -20.52 14.61 9.81
N PHE A 196 -20.13 15.69 9.12
CA PHE A 196 -19.43 16.84 9.68
C PHE A 196 -20.05 18.15 9.20
N PRO A 197 -21.31 18.47 9.60
CA PRO A 197 -21.98 19.69 9.18
C PRO A 197 -21.23 20.97 9.56
N TRP A 198 -20.35 20.92 10.56
CA TRP A 198 -19.48 22.02 10.99
C TRP A 198 -18.36 22.35 9.98
N LEU A 199 -18.10 21.51 8.97
CA LEU A 199 -17.13 21.82 7.92
C LEU A 199 -17.46 23.13 7.20
N ALA A 200 -18.75 23.42 6.98
CA ALA A 200 -19.16 24.66 6.32
C ALA A 200 -18.75 25.91 7.12
N GLU A 201 -18.77 25.84 8.45
CA GLU A 201 -18.31 26.94 9.30
C GLU A 201 -16.78 27.11 9.21
N LEU A 202 -16.04 25.99 9.26
CA LEU A 202 -14.59 25.99 9.11
C LEU A 202 -14.15 26.57 7.76
N GLU A 203 -14.77 26.12 6.67
CA GLU A 203 -14.46 26.56 5.31
C GLU A 203 -14.81 28.04 5.10
N ALA A 204 -15.94 28.52 5.66
CA ALA A 204 -16.29 29.93 5.63
C ALA A 204 -15.29 30.82 6.40
N ALA A 205 -14.62 30.29 7.41
CA ALA A 205 -13.59 30.97 8.17
C ALA A 205 -12.21 30.99 7.48
N THR A 206 -12.03 30.28 6.35
CA THR A 206 -10.74 30.19 5.63
C THR A 206 -10.05 31.54 5.45
N PRO A 207 -10.71 32.64 5.00
CA PRO A 207 -10.02 33.92 4.80
C PRO A 207 -9.36 34.47 6.06
N VAL A 208 -10.04 34.36 7.20
CA VAL A 208 -9.53 34.81 8.51
C VAL A 208 -8.36 33.93 8.97
N ILE A 209 -8.46 32.62 8.77
CA ILE A 209 -7.38 31.69 9.11
C ILE A 209 -6.13 31.97 8.26
N VAL A 210 -6.32 32.25 6.97
CA VAL A 210 -5.23 32.61 6.04
C VAL A 210 -4.57 33.92 6.46
N GLU A 211 -5.35 34.94 6.83
CA GLU A 211 -4.84 36.23 7.30
C GLU A 211 -3.95 36.06 8.54
N GLU A 212 -4.43 35.33 9.55
CA GLU A 212 -3.65 35.06 10.77
C GLU A 212 -2.40 34.22 10.48
N LEU A 213 -2.51 33.20 9.62
CA LEU A 213 -1.37 32.40 9.19
C LEU A 213 -0.31 33.27 8.50
N GLN A 214 -0.71 34.15 7.57
CA GLN A 214 0.22 35.03 6.86
C GLN A 214 0.92 35.99 7.82
N ALA A 215 0.21 36.57 8.79
CA ALA A 215 0.79 37.42 9.81
C ALA A 215 1.81 36.67 10.68
N VAL A 216 1.51 35.42 11.04
CA VAL A 216 2.44 34.56 11.79
C VAL A 216 3.64 34.16 10.94
N MET A 217 3.45 33.80 9.68
CA MET A 217 4.56 33.48 8.77
C MET A 217 5.47 34.71 8.55
N ALA A 218 4.92 35.91 8.49
CA ALA A 218 5.71 37.14 8.34
C ALA A 218 6.50 37.50 9.61
N SER A 219 6.01 37.15 10.80
CA SER A 219 6.60 37.58 12.08
C SER A 219 7.32 36.49 12.86
N ARG A 220 7.06 35.21 12.58
CA ARG A 220 7.51 34.04 13.36
C ARG A 220 7.76 32.80 12.48
N MET A 221 8.30 32.97 11.28
CA MET A 221 8.61 31.83 10.40
C MET A 221 9.54 30.80 11.06
N GLU A 222 10.45 31.26 11.91
CA GLU A 222 11.38 30.42 12.66
C GLU A 222 10.69 29.47 13.65
N ALA A 223 9.46 29.78 14.07
CA ALA A 223 8.65 28.94 14.95
C ALA A 223 8.11 27.68 14.23
N PHE A 224 8.07 27.67 12.89
CA PHE A 224 7.87 26.44 12.15
C PHE A 224 9.09 25.54 12.34
N ALA A 225 8.88 24.41 13.01
CA ALA A 225 9.91 23.42 13.31
C ALA A 225 9.70 22.17 12.43
N PRO A 226 10.79 21.44 12.08
CA PRO A 226 10.67 20.15 11.40
C PRO A 226 9.68 19.23 12.10
N TYR A 227 8.76 18.65 11.33
CA TYR A 227 7.71 17.78 11.90
C TYR A 227 8.30 16.45 12.40
N ILE A 228 9.18 15.84 11.60
CA ILE A 228 9.92 14.65 11.99
C ILE A 228 11.27 15.10 12.57
N ALA A 229 11.54 14.71 13.81
CA ALA A 229 12.76 15.07 14.53
C ALA A 229 13.21 13.93 15.46
N PHE A 230 13.37 12.73 14.90
CA PHE A 230 13.83 11.55 15.65
C PHE A 230 15.29 11.70 16.08
N SER A 231 15.59 11.23 17.29
CA SER A 231 16.96 11.22 17.80
C SER A 231 17.84 10.23 17.02
N PRO A 232 19.18 10.39 17.03
CA PRO A 232 20.09 9.54 16.26
C PRO A 232 19.98 8.04 16.57
N GLU A 233 19.50 7.68 17.76
CA GLU A 233 19.35 6.29 18.21
C GLU A 233 18.07 5.62 17.67
N LYS A 234 17.14 6.40 17.08
CA LYS A 234 15.89 5.87 16.55
C LYS A 234 16.02 5.56 15.05
N PRO A 235 15.47 4.43 14.59
CA PRO A 235 15.44 4.12 13.17
C PRO A 235 14.58 5.14 12.43
N VAL A 236 15.18 5.82 11.45
CA VAL A 236 14.52 6.89 10.68
C VAL A 236 13.67 6.31 9.54
N ASN A 237 14.03 5.14 9.02
CA ASN A 237 13.27 4.39 8.00
C ASN A 237 12.85 5.28 6.82
N GLN A 238 11.55 5.29 6.47
CA GLN A 238 11.02 6.09 5.36
C GLN A 238 11.20 7.61 5.53
N TRP A 239 11.58 8.09 6.72
CA TRP A 239 11.67 9.51 7.04
C TRP A 239 13.04 10.15 6.78
N GLU A 240 13.98 9.43 6.16
CA GLU A 240 15.38 9.86 6.03
C GLU A 240 15.52 11.28 5.46
N GLU A 241 14.79 11.60 4.39
CA GLU A 241 14.81 12.93 3.76
C GLU A 241 14.11 14.04 4.56
N LEU A 242 13.20 13.67 5.48
CA LEU A 242 12.34 14.60 6.21
C LEU A 242 12.73 14.76 7.68
N ASN A 243 13.58 13.89 8.22
CA ASN A 243 14.03 13.96 9.61
C ASN A 243 14.93 15.19 9.84
N HIS A 244 14.53 16.05 10.78
CA HIS A 244 15.11 17.37 11.05
C HIS A 244 15.12 18.33 9.83
N SER A 245 14.31 18.04 8.82
CA SER A 245 14.23 18.82 7.59
C SER A 245 13.14 19.89 7.68
N ARG A 246 13.47 21.13 7.31
CA ARG A 246 12.46 22.20 7.20
C ARG A 246 11.51 22.03 6.01
N ARG A 247 11.79 21.08 5.09
CA ARG A 247 10.93 20.79 3.94
C ARG A 247 9.54 20.31 4.33
N TRP A 248 9.41 19.75 5.54
CA TRP A 248 8.12 19.51 6.18
C TRP A 248 8.16 20.03 7.61
N SER A 249 7.52 21.17 7.82
CA SER A 249 7.54 21.88 9.10
C SER A 249 6.13 22.11 9.63
N SER A 250 6.02 22.25 10.95
CA SER A 250 4.75 22.43 11.64
C SER A 250 4.83 23.54 12.66
N LEU A 251 3.72 24.28 12.78
CA LEU A 251 3.49 25.25 13.85
C LEU A 251 2.23 24.85 14.60
N PHE A 252 2.40 24.43 15.86
CA PHE A 252 1.31 23.90 16.68
C PHE A 252 0.51 25.02 17.37
N LEU A 253 -0.81 24.91 17.29
CA LEU A 253 -1.78 25.63 18.12
C LEU A 253 -2.15 24.77 19.34
N TRP A 254 -2.30 23.45 19.14
CA TRP A 254 -2.36 22.44 20.18
C TRP A 254 -1.38 21.31 19.84
N LYS A 255 -0.64 20.84 20.84
CA LYS A 255 0.31 19.74 20.72
C LYS A 255 0.11 18.78 21.88
N ASP A 256 -0.13 17.50 21.57
CA ASP A 256 -0.31 16.45 22.58
C ASP A 256 -1.33 16.84 23.66
N GLY A 257 -2.47 17.43 23.25
CA GLY A 257 -3.52 17.92 24.15
C GLY A 257 -3.26 19.28 24.82
N HIS A 258 -2.08 19.88 24.63
CA HIS A 258 -1.70 21.14 25.27
C HIS A 258 -1.78 22.32 24.30
N ARG A 259 -2.51 23.36 24.72
CA ARG A 259 -2.64 24.63 23.99
C ARG A 259 -1.32 25.42 24.00
N GLN A 260 -0.88 25.86 22.83
CA GLN A 260 0.32 26.67 22.63
C GLN A 260 -0.03 28.15 22.77
N ALA A 261 -0.02 28.65 24.01
CA ALA A 261 -0.59 29.96 24.36
C ALA A 261 -0.10 31.13 23.49
N GLU A 262 1.20 31.20 23.20
CA GLU A 262 1.78 32.29 22.40
C GLU A 262 1.37 32.25 20.93
N VAL A 263 1.31 31.06 20.34
CA VAL A 263 0.89 30.87 18.94
C VAL A 263 -0.60 31.18 18.82
N CYS A 264 -1.41 30.65 19.74
CA CYS A 264 -2.84 30.93 19.78
C CYS A 264 -3.17 32.42 20.03
N ALA A 265 -2.33 33.16 20.78
CA ALA A 265 -2.47 34.60 20.93
C ALA A 265 -2.17 35.37 19.62
N SER A 266 -1.40 34.77 18.72
CA SER A 266 -1.12 35.31 17.38
C SER A 266 -2.20 34.90 16.34
N CYS A 267 -2.98 33.86 16.64
CA CYS A 267 -4.13 33.42 15.83
C CYS A 267 -5.42 33.36 16.68
N PRO A 268 -5.89 34.49 17.25
CA PRO A 268 -7.00 34.49 18.20
C PRO A 268 -8.32 34.00 17.60
N GLN A 269 -8.62 34.35 16.34
CA GLN A 269 -9.87 33.96 15.69
C GLN A 269 -9.84 32.48 15.28
N THR A 270 -8.72 32.02 14.72
CA THR A 270 -8.52 30.60 14.41
C THR A 270 -8.64 29.75 15.67
N SER A 271 -8.00 30.18 16.76
CA SER A 271 -8.04 29.45 18.03
C SER A 271 -9.45 29.41 18.62
N ALA A 272 -10.17 30.53 18.62
CA ALA A 272 -11.55 30.60 19.12
C ALA A 272 -12.53 29.81 18.25
N LEU A 273 -12.25 29.63 16.95
CA LEU A 273 -13.00 28.71 16.09
C LEU A 273 -12.74 27.25 16.50
N LEU A 274 -11.48 26.85 16.60
CA LEU A 274 -11.08 25.48 16.97
C LEU A 274 -11.66 25.07 18.33
N ASP A 275 -11.67 25.97 19.32
CA ASP A 275 -12.27 25.74 20.65
C ASP A 275 -13.77 25.39 20.59
N ARG A 276 -14.47 25.73 19.50
CA ARG A 276 -15.91 25.45 19.31
C ARG A 276 -16.17 24.22 18.45
N LEU A 277 -15.16 23.71 17.74
CA LEU A 277 -15.26 22.51 16.91
C LEU A 277 -15.14 21.23 17.77
N PRO A 278 -15.66 20.08 17.31
CA PRO A 278 -15.67 18.84 18.09
C PRO A 278 -14.30 18.14 18.09
N MET A 279 -13.25 18.84 18.54
CA MET A 279 -11.90 18.32 18.61
C MET A 279 -11.79 17.10 19.55
N ALA A 280 -10.87 16.18 19.24
CA ALA A 280 -10.62 15.00 20.06
C ALA A 280 -9.82 15.34 21.32
N HIS A 281 -10.49 15.68 22.41
CA HIS A 281 -9.82 15.98 23.69
C HIS A 281 -9.46 14.71 24.47
N GLN A 282 -8.16 14.43 24.59
CA GLN A 282 -7.56 13.32 25.33
C GLN A 282 -6.29 13.82 26.03
N ALA A 283 -6.25 13.78 27.36
CA ALA A 283 -5.13 14.30 28.13
C ALA A 283 -3.77 13.74 27.65
N ASP A 284 -2.78 14.63 27.51
CA ASP A 284 -1.41 14.32 27.10
C ASP A 284 -1.28 13.59 25.75
N PHE A 285 -2.30 13.71 24.87
CA PHE A 285 -2.34 13.00 23.59
C PHE A 285 -3.03 13.78 22.47
N ALA A 286 -4.24 14.27 22.71
CA ALA A 286 -5.05 14.96 21.70
C ALA A 286 -5.88 16.10 22.35
N PRO A 287 -6.26 17.16 21.61
CA PRO A 287 -6.05 17.32 20.19
C PRO A 287 -4.61 17.73 19.88
N THR A 288 -4.16 17.32 18.71
CA THR A 288 -3.19 18.08 17.93
C THR A 288 -3.96 19.00 16.99
N ALA A 289 -3.52 20.26 16.88
CA ALA A 289 -3.98 21.20 15.88
C ALA A 289 -2.80 22.08 15.45
N MET A 290 -2.55 22.20 14.15
CA MET A 290 -1.33 22.82 13.63
C MET A 290 -1.47 23.33 12.21
N PHE A 291 -0.68 24.35 11.88
CA PHE A 291 -0.35 24.66 10.49
C PHE A 291 0.78 23.73 10.04
N SER A 292 0.56 23.02 8.93
CA SER A 292 1.50 22.08 8.32
C SER A 292 1.99 22.62 7.00
N ALA A 293 3.28 22.95 6.94
CA ALA A 293 3.95 23.54 5.79
C ALA A 293 4.78 22.48 5.06
N LEU A 294 4.52 22.31 3.77
CA LEU A 294 5.20 21.35 2.90
C LEU A 294 5.84 22.09 1.73
N ASP A 295 7.16 22.07 1.69
CA ASP A 295 7.98 22.83 0.74
C ASP A 295 7.78 22.36 -0.71
N ALA A 296 8.24 23.17 -1.65
CA ALA A 296 8.18 22.90 -3.08
C ALA A 296 8.70 21.49 -3.41
N ARG A 297 8.03 20.81 -4.35
CA ARG A 297 8.44 19.49 -4.86
C ARG A 297 8.73 18.45 -3.76
N THR A 298 7.95 18.47 -2.68
CA THR A 298 8.16 17.58 -1.52
C THR A 298 7.05 16.53 -1.42
N ARG A 299 7.45 15.29 -1.17
CA ARG A 299 6.55 14.16 -0.90
C ARG A 299 6.72 13.69 0.53
N ILE A 300 5.61 13.48 1.22
CA ILE A 300 5.55 12.75 2.48
C ILE A 300 5.32 11.28 2.11
N PRO A 301 6.21 10.34 2.47
CA PRO A 301 6.08 8.93 2.10
C PRO A 301 4.84 8.27 2.74
N PRO A 302 4.42 7.09 2.25
CA PRO A 302 3.35 6.31 2.88
C PRO A 302 3.59 6.08 4.37
N HIS A 303 2.61 6.36 5.21
CA HIS A 303 2.67 6.18 6.66
C HIS A 303 1.26 6.05 7.27
N THR A 304 1.20 5.77 8.57
CA THR A 304 -0.05 5.59 9.31
C THR A 304 -0.04 6.36 10.63
N GLY A 305 -1.24 6.64 11.10
CA GLY A 305 -1.56 7.39 12.29
C GLY A 305 -1.50 6.59 13.58
N SER A 306 -1.76 7.27 14.69
CA SER A 306 -1.64 6.69 16.03
C SER A 306 -2.85 5.87 16.48
N THR A 307 -4.07 6.31 16.20
CA THR A 307 -5.29 5.67 16.70
C THR A 307 -6.50 5.96 15.82
N ASN A 308 -7.35 4.95 15.60
CA ASN A 308 -8.57 5.10 14.80
C ASN A 308 -9.73 5.69 15.60
N THR A 309 -9.51 6.00 16.90
CA THR A 309 -10.47 6.70 17.75
C THR A 309 -10.59 8.18 17.42
N ARG A 310 -9.62 8.75 16.71
CA ARG A 310 -9.66 10.11 16.16
C ARG A 310 -9.50 10.07 14.65
N LEU A 311 -9.98 11.11 13.99
CA LEU A 311 -9.78 11.36 12.57
C LEU A 311 -9.08 12.71 12.41
N LEU A 312 -8.48 12.94 11.25
CA LEU A 312 -7.84 14.21 10.94
C LEU A 312 -8.73 15.01 9.99
N CYS A 313 -8.92 16.29 10.31
CA CYS A 313 -9.48 17.28 9.41
C CYS A 313 -8.35 18.10 8.80
N HIS A 314 -8.32 18.20 7.47
CA HIS A 314 -7.38 19.06 6.75
C HIS A 314 -8.13 20.16 6.00
N LEU A 315 -7.64 21.41 6.10
CA LEU A 315 -8.11 22.57 5.36
C LEU A 315 -6.93 23.27 4.67
N PRO A 316 -6.91 23.39 3.33
CA PRO A 316 -5.87 24.14 2.63
C PRO A 316 -5.94 25.65 2.87
N LEU A 317 -4.78 26.26 3.14
CA LEU A 317 -4.65 27.70 3.45
C LEU A 317 -3.71 28.44 2.50
N ILE A 318 -2.68 27.76 2.00
CA ILE A 318 -1.78 28.26 0.94
C ILE A 318 -1.60 27.10 -0.04
N LEU A 319 -2.05 27.28 -1.28
CA LEU A 319 -2.05 26.26 -2.32
C LEU A 319 -1.65 26.89 -3.67
N PRO A 320 -0.35 27.07 -3.94
CA PRO A 320 0.14 27.80 -5.10
C PRO A 320 0.07 27.01 -6.42
N GLY A 321 -0.21 25.70 -6.34
CA GLY A 321 -0.30 24.83 -7.50
C GLY A 321 -0.81 23.44 -7.15
N PRO A 322 -0.65 22.46 -8.06
CA PRO A 322 -1.12 21.10 -7.84
C PRO A 322 -0.52 20.47 -6.59
N ALA A 323 -1.38 19.87 -5.78
CA ALA A 323 -0.99 19.08 -4.64
C ALA A 323 -1.99 17.93 -4.49
N ARG A 324 -1.50 16.77 -4.07
CA ARG A 324 -2.29 15.54 -3.97
C ARG A 324 -2.21 14.97 -2.56
N PHE A 325 -3.17 14.13 -2.22
CA PHE A 325 -3.19 13.36 -0.99
C PHE A 325 -3.82 12.00 -1.25
N ARG A 326 -3.19 10.93 -0.77
CA ARG A 326 -3.72 9.57 -0.91
C ARG A 326 -4.03 9.01 0.45
N VAL A 327 -5.19 8.38 0.60
CA VAL A 327 -5.54 7.53 1.74
C VAL A 327 -6.06 6.21 1.17
N GLY A 328 -5.40 5.10 1.48
CA GLY A 328 -5.73 3.81 0.88
C GLY A 328 -5.63 3.83 -0.65
N ASN A 329 -6.70 3.41 -1.34
CA ASN A 329 -6.77 3.45 -2.82
C ASN A 329 -7.24 4.80 -3.39
N GLU A 330 -7.66 5.75 -2.56
CA GLU A 330 -8.22 7.03 -3.03
C GLU A 330 -7.14 8.11 -3.06
N VAL A 331 -6.97 8.76 -4.22
CA VAL A 331 -6.14 9.95 -4.39
C VAL A 331 -7.06 11.15 -4.65
N ARG A 332 -6.93 12.21 -3.84
CA ARG A 332 -7.65 13.47 -4.02
C ARG A 332 -6.67 14.62 -4.23
N GLU A 333 -7.07 15.60 -5.04
CA GLU A 333 -6.35 16.86 -5.19
C GLU A 333 -6.85 17.86 -4.15
N TRP A 334 -5.94 18.65 -3.59
CA TRP A 334 -6.31 19.73 -2.68
C TRP A 334 -7.04 20.82 -3.43
N ARG A 335 -8.06 21.40 -2.78
CA ARG A 335 -8.77 22.58 -3.26
C ARG A 335 -8.75 23.65 -2.19
N MET A 336 -8.40 24.87 -2.58
CA MET A 336 -8.23 25.98 -1.66
C MET A 336 -9.54 26.23 -0.89
N GLY A 337 -9.48 26.21 0.44
CA GLY A 337 -10.64 26.43 1.31
C GLY A 337 -11.66 25.28 1.37
N GLU A 338 -11.42 24.13 0.72
CA GLU A 338 -12.27 22.95 0.85
C GLU A 338 -11.61 21.95 1.81
N ALA A 339 -12.26 21.72 2.95
CA ALA A 339 -11.78 20.80 3.97
C ALA A 339 -12.22 19.35 3.70
N TRP A 340 -11.53 18.39 4.31
CA TRP A 340 -12.01 17.02 4.38
C TRP A 340 -11.59 16.34 5.67
N VAL A 341 -12.26 15.23 5.98
CA VAL A 341 -11.95 14.37 7.11
C VAL A 341 -11.55 12.99 6.60
N PHE A 342 -10.48 12.44 7.15
CA PHE A 342 -9.96 11.13 6.76
C PHE A 342 -9.44 10.37 7.98
N ASP A 343 -9.33 9.05 7.84
CA ASP A 343 -8.69 8.19 8.83
C ASP A 343 -7.19 8.07 8.54
N ASP A 344 -6.37 8.67 9.39
CA ASP A 344 -4.91 8.65 9.23
C ASP A 344 -4.31 7.27 9.59
N THR A 345 -5.04 6.38 10.25
CA THR A 345 -4.56 5.01 10.50
C THR A 345 -4.57 4.13 9.27
N ILE A 346 -5.25 4.56 8.21
CA ILE A 346 -5.14 3.97 6.88
C ILE A 346 -3.90 4.55 6.20
N GLU A 347 -3.08 3.70 5.58
CA GLU A 347 -1.85 4.12 4.91
C GLU A 347 -2.11 5.30 3.96
N HIS A 348 -1.42 6.41 4.20
CA HIS A 348 -1.62 7.66 3.49
C HIS A 348 -0.30 8.38 3.18
N GLU A 349 -0.33 9.27 2.19
CA GLU A 349 0.81 10.07 1.75
C GLU A 349 0.37 11.39 1.12
N ALA A 350 1.29 12.35 1.03
CA ALA A 350 1.02 13.70 0.54
C ALA A 350 2.07 14.16 -0.47
N TRP A 351 1.65 14.99 -1.42
CA TRP A 351 2.52 15.60 -2.41
C TRP A 351 2.26 17.10 -2.51
N ASN A 352 3.32 17.89 -2.47
CA ASN A 352 3.32 19.24 -3.03
C ASN A 352 4.05 19.20 -4.37
N ASP A 353 3.27 19.18 -5.46
CA ASP A 353 3.84 19.15 -6.82
C ASP A 353 4.16 20.56 -7.34
N ALA A 354 3.84 21.63 -6.59
CA ALA A 354 4.15 23.00 -6.95
C ALA A 354 5.62 23.37 -6.69
N ASP A 355 6.05 24.49 -7.29
CA ASP A 355 7.37 25.11 -7.10
C ASP A 355 7.41 26.06 -5.89
N GLU A 356 6.33 26.13 -5.13
CA GLU A 356 6.16 27.03 -3.99
C GLU A 356 5.56 26.30 -2.78
N LEU A 357 5.70 26.91 -1.60
CA LEU A 357 5.26 26.37 -0.33
C LEU A 357 3.74 26.15 -0.29
N ARG A 358 3.31 24.97 0.18
CA ARG A 358 1.91 24.71 0.52
C ARG A 358 1.74 24.68 2.03
N VAL A 359 0.69 25.32 2.56
CA VAL A 359 0.34 25.27 3.98
C VAL A 359 -1.12 24.86 4.15
N ILE A 360 -1.38 23.94 5.07
CA ILE A 360 -2.72 23.49 5.45
C ILE A 360 -2.90 23.58 6.97
N LEU A 361 -4.14 23.73 7.43
CA LEU A 361 -4.51 23.47 8.83
C LEU A 361 -4.83 21.98 8.98
N ILE A 362 -4.28 21.36 10.03
CA ILE A 362 -4.55 19.98 10.43
C ILE A 362 -5.06 20.00 11.86
N PHE A 363 -6.14 19.29 12.17
CA PHE A 363 -6.55 19.08 13.55
C PHE A 363 -7.33 17.78 13.77
N ASP A 364 -7.31 17.32 15.02
CA ASP A 364 -7.92 16.06 15.44
C ASP A 364 -9.38 16.24 15.83
N ILE A 365 -10.24 15.34 15.35
CA ILE A 365 -11.63 15.21 15.78
C ILE A 365 -11.92 13.79 16.26
N TRP A 366 -12.94 13.62 17.10
CA TRP A 366 -13.39 12.27 17.45
C TRP A 366 -13.93 11.53 16.23
N ASN A 367 -13.67 10.22 16.15
CA ASN A 367 -14.34 9.38 15.16
C ASN A 367 -15.88 9.48 15.37
N PRO A 368 -16.67 9.83 14.33
CA PRO A 368 -18.10 10.11 14.48
C PRO A 368 -18.91 8.88 14.90
N PHE A 369 -18.36 7.67 14.75
CA PHE A 369 -19.00 6.43 15.17
C PHE A 369 -18.75 6.06 16.65
N LEU A 370 -18.05 6.91 17.41
CA LEU A 370 -17.91 6.76 18.86
C LEU A 370 -18.99 7.53 19.60
N GLU A 371 -19.66 6.85 20.52
CA GLU A 371 -20.61 7.49 21.43
C GLU A 371 -19.90 8.34 22.49
N PRO A 372 -20.54 9.38 23.06
CA PRO A 372 -19.92 10.23 24.08
C PRO A 372 -19.35 9.46 25.28
N GLY A 373 -20.04 8.41 25.75
CA GLY A 373 -19.55 7.56 26.84
C GLY A 373 -18.32 6.73 26.46
N GLU A 374 -18.21 6.29 25.20
CA GLU A 374 -17.01 5.63 24.69
C GLU A 374 -15.82 6.59 24.67
N ARG A 375 -16.00 7.83 24.20
CA ARG A 375 -14.94 8.85 24.15
C ARG A 375 -14.33 9.10 25.53
N GLU A 376 -15.18 9.27 26.55
CA GLU A 376 -14.73 9.43 27.95
C GLU A 376 -13.92 8.22 28.42
N ARG A 377 -14.43 7.00 28.18
CA ARG A 377 -13.77 5.76 28.62
C ARG A 377 -12.49 5.47 27.86
N ILE A 378 -12.40 5.81 26.58
CA ILE A 378 -11.17 5.74 25.78
C ILE A 378 -10.12 6.70 26.37
N GLY A 379 -10.52 7.95 26.68
CA GLY A 379 -9.63 8.91 27.34
C GLY A 379 -9.10 8.39 28.67
N ALA A 380 -9.98 7.87 29.54
CA ALA A 380 -9.60 7.27 30.81
C ALA A 380 -8.68 6.05 30.65
N MET A 381 -8.95 5.19 29.67
CA MET A 381 -8.14 4.01 29.37
C MET A 381 -6.72 4.41 28.92
N MET A 382 -6.59 5.41 28.05
CA MET A 382 -5.28 5.90 27.60
C MET A 382 -4.49 6.55 28.75
N ALA A 383 -5.15 7.35 29.59
CA ALA A 383 -4.55 7.91 30.79
C ALA A 383 -4.07 6.81 31.76
N ALA A 384 -4.88 5.77 31.99
CA ALA A 384 -4.52 4.63 32.83
C ALA A 384 -3.30 3.86 32.27
N ARG A 385 -3.20 3.69 30.95
CA ARG A 385 -2.02 3.10 30.30
C ARG A 385 -0.77 3.96 30.55
N ASN A 386 -0.86 5.28 30.41
CA ASN A 386 0.28 6.17 30.64
C ASN A 386 0.72 6.15 32.12
N ALA A 387 -0.23 6.12 33.05
CA ALA A 387 0.04 5.97 34.48
C ALA A 387 0.77 4.65 34.80
N PHE A 388 0.41 3.55 34.14
CA PHE A 388 1.06 2.25 34.34
C PHE A 388 2.55 2.24 33.96
N TYR A 389 2.96 3.03 32.96
CA TYR A 389 4.35 3.08 32.49
C TYR A 389 5.18 4.23 33.09
N SER A 390 4.55 5.13 33.86
CA SER A 390 5.23 6.26 34.51
C SER A 390 5.54 6.04 35.99
N GLY A 391 4.96 5.01 36.61
CA GLY A 391 5.37 4.48 37.91
C GLY A 391 6.45 3.42 37.77
#